data_AF-A0A962U3W4-F1
#
_entry.id   AF-A0A962U3W4-F1
#
_cell.length_a   1.000
_cell.length_b   1.000
_cell.length_c   1.000
_cell.angle_alpha   90.00
_cell.angle_beta   90.00
_cell.angle_gamma   90.00
#
_symmetry.space_group_name_H-M   'P 1'
#
loop_
_entity.id
_entity.type
_entity.pdbx_description
1 polymer ?
#
loop_
_entity_poly.entity_id
_entity_poly.type
_entity_poly.pdbx_seq_one_letter_code
_entity_poly.pdbx_strand_id
1 'polypeptide(L)'
;MTRLSMPLAAITTLAALLLSATVLATQPLLMPGKQALFQRVLAVPGARLHAAAGDASGKPVTPFTAFYVYARRDNADGWLQVGTDRHGGTDGWLKASDTIDWAQGLTVAFRNAEGADRTLLFRDADS
;
A
#
# COMPACT_ATOMS: atom_id res chain seq x y z
N MET A 1 53.00 0.80 37.56
CA MET A 1 52.52 2.07 37.00
C MET A 1 51.59 1.76 35.84
N THR A 2 50.36 2.19 36.06
CA THR A 2 49.14 2.24 35.22
C THR A 2 49.29 2.09 33.71
N ARG A 3 48.43 1.21 33.19
CA ARG A 3 48.12 0.93 31.78
C ARG A 3 47.42 2.13 31.15
N LEU A 4 47.90 2.63 30.00
CA LEU A 4 47.20 3.68 29.25
C LEU A 4 47.62 3.66 27.76
N SER A 5 46.91 2.90 26.93
CA SER A 5 46.92 3.09 25.47
C SER A 5 45.92 2.19 24.76
N MET A 6 44.64 2.27 25.13
CA MET A 6 43.58 1.67 24.31
C MET A 6 42.18 2.31 24.47
N PRO A 7 41.97 3.62 24.19
CA PRO A 7 40.60 4.13 24.08
C PRO A 7 40.22 4.58 22.66
N LEU A 8 41.11 4.50 21.66
CA LEU A 8 40.83 5.09 20.33
C LEU A 8 40.24 4.10 19.31
N ALA A 9 40.49 2.78 19.47
CA ALA A 9 39.97 1.76 18.56
C ALA A 9 38.54 1.29 18.90
N ALA A 10 38.06 1.57 20.12
CA ALA A 10 36.73 1.15 20.57
C ALA A 10 35.61 2.16 20.23
N ILE A 11 35.97 3.40 19.87
CA ILE A 11 34.99 4.46 19.59
C ILE A 11 34.52 4.41 18.12
N THR A 12 35.33 3.89 17.21
CA THR A 12 34.95 3.75 15.78
C THR A 12 34.01 2.59 15.50
N THR A 13 33.91 1.59 16.37
CA THR A 13 33.00 0.44 16.18
C THR A 13 31.58 0.69 16.69
N LEU A 14 31.36 1.68 17.59
CA LEU A 14 30.04 1.98 18.13
C LEU A 14 29.21 2.92 17.24
N ALA A 15 29.84 3.69 16.35
CA ALA A 15 29.15 4.60 15.42
C ALA A 15 28.48 3.90 14.23
N ALA A 16 28.83 2.64 13.96
CA ALA A 16 28.30 1.88 12.81
C ALA A 16 26.90 1.27 13.06
N LEU A 17 26.37 1.31 14.30
CA LEU A 17 25.13 0.62 14.65
C LEU A 17 23.85 1.48 14.51
N LEU A 18 23.95 2.74 14.09
CA LEU A 18 22.81 3.68 14.05
C LEU A 18 22.28 4.02 12.65
N LEU A 19 22.89 3.51 11.57
CA LEU A 19 22.29 3.61 10.24
C LEU A 19 21.28 2.46 10.04
N SER A 20 20.10 2.61 10.62
CA SER A 20 18.92 1.88 10.15
C SER A 20 18.58 2.39 8.75
N ALA A 21 19.20 1.79 7.73
CA ALA A 21 18.82 2.04 6.35
C ALA A 21 17.36 1.59 6.19
N THR A 22 16.44 2.53 6.03
CA THR A 22 15.07 2.20 5.62
C THR A 22 15.16 1.67 4.19
N VAL A 23 15.10 0.35 4.04
CA VAL A 23 14.92 -0.28 2.73
C VAL A 23 13.56 0.18 2.21
N LEU A 24 13.58 1.05 1.20
CA LEU A 24 12.40 1.37 0.43
C LEU A 24 12.04 0.13 -0.38
N ALA A 25 10.89 -0.47 -0.06
CA ALA A 25 10.37 -1.58 -0.84
C ALA A 25 10.16 -1.12 -2.30
N THR A 26 10.87 -1.75 -3.23
CA THR A 26 10.82 -1.39 -4.65
C THR A 26 9.60 -1.97 -5.35
N GLN A 27 8.86 -2.84 -4.68
CA GLN A 27 7.66 -3.50 -5.20
C GLN A 27 6.61 -3.65 -4.09
N PRO A 28 5.31 -3.61 -4.41
CA PRO A 28 4.25 -3.90 -3.45
C PRO A 28 4.31 -5.32 -2.87
N LEU A 29 3.68 -5.51 -1.71
CA LEU A 29 3.50 -6.79 -1.07
C LEU A 29 2.65 -7.73 -1.94
N LEU A 30 3.06 -9.00 -2.05
CA LEU A 30 2.26 -10.04 -2.68
C LEU A 30 1.05 -10.38 -1.82
N MET A 31 -0.07 -10.70 -2.47
CA MET A 31 -1.21 -11.31 -1.80
C MET A 31 -0.80 -12.68 -1.22
N PRO A 32 -1.31 -13.05 -0.05
CA PRO A 32 -1.05 -14.36 0.53
C PRO A 32 -1.34 -15.50 -0.47
N GLY A 33 -0.37 -16.39 -0.66
CA GLY A 33 -0.48 -17.52 -1.59
C GLY A 33 -0.44 -17.17 -3.08
N LYS A 34 -0.11 -15.93 -3.46
CA LYS A 34 0.03 -15.51 -4.87
C LYS A 34 1.48 -15.19 -5.22
N GLN A 35 1.84 -15.41 -6.47
CA GLN A 35 3.21 -15.17 -6.98
C GLN A 35 3.33 -13.91 -7.83
N ALA A 36 2.23 -13.43 -8.41
CA ALA A 36 2.22 -12.30 -9.35
C ALA A 36 1.10 -11.27 -9.08
N LEU A 37 0.37 -11.42 -7.97
CA LEU A 37 -0.70 -10.50 -7.60
C LEU A 37 -0.33 -9.75 -6.33
N PHE A 38 -0.39 -8.42 -6.43
CA PHE A 38 -0.06 -7.52 -5.34
C PHE A 38 -1.28 -7.16 -4.51
N GLN A 39 -1.05 -6.89 -3.24
CA GLN A 39 -2.04 -6.35 -2.33
C GLN A 39 -2.43 -4.94 -2.74
N ARG A 40 -3.73 -4.68 -2.74
CA ARG A 40 -4.30 -3.36 -2.98
C ARG A 40 -5.32 -3.04 -1.90
N VAL A 41 -5.49 -1.75 -1.66
CA VAL A 41 -6.49 -1.21 -0.75
C VAL A 41 -7.23 -0.05 -1.41
N LEU A 42 -8.43 0.20 -0.94
CA LEU A 42 -9.26 1.30 -1.38
C LEU A 42 -9.41 2.32 -0.26
N ALA A 43 -9.11 3.58 -0.54
CA ALA A 43 -9.33 4.66 0.42
C ALA A 43 -10.84 4.89 0.64
N VAL A 44 -11.28 4.90 1.90
CA VAL A 44 -12.67 5.25 2.25
C VAL A 44 -12.85 6.78 2.27
N PRO A 45 -14.09 7.29 2.19
CA PRO A 45 -14.35 8.71 2.37
C PRO A 45 -13.79 9.24 3.71
N GLY A 46 -13.01 10.33 3.65
CA GLY A 46 -12.37 10.93 4.83
C GLY A 46 -10.94 10.44 5.12
N ALA A 47 -10.44 9.47 4.35
CA ALA A 47 -9.06 8.99 4.48
C ALA A 47 -8.03 10.11 4.29
N ARG A 48 -6.95 10.05 5.08
CA ARG A 48 -5.85 11.03 5.03
C ARG A 48 -4.52 10.33 4.83
N LEU A 49 -3.73 10.81 3.87
CA LEU A 49 -2.39 10.33 3.56
C LEU A 49 -1.35 11.09 4.39
N HIS A 50 -0.56 10.34 5.14
CA HIS A 50 0.48 10.84 6.03
C HIS A 50 1.87 10.63 5.43
N ALA A 51 2.83 11.49 5.79
CA ALA A 51 4.22 11.35 5.32
C ALA A 51 4.91 10.17 6.02
N ALA A 52 4.66 10.01 7.33
CA ALA A 52 5.09 8.86 8.11
C ALA A 52 3.94 8.27 8.93
N ALA A 53 4.07 6.99 9.29
CA ALA A 53 3.15 6.33 10.20
C ALA A 53 3.22 6.99 11.59
N GLY A 54 2.07 7.39 12.12
CA GLY A 54 1.94 8.07 13.42
C GLY A 54 1.91 9.60 13.33
N ASP A 55 2.10 10.20 12.16
CA ASP A 55 2.00 11.65 12.00
C ASP A 55 0.58 12.15 12.30
N ALA A 56 0.49 13.26 13.03
CA ALA A 56 -0.81 13.87 13.35
C ALA A 56 -1.50 14.52 12.14
N SER A 57 -0.72 15.02 11.18
CA SER A 57 -1.22 15.70 9.98
C SER A 57 -1.15 14.80 8.75
N GLY A 58 -2.24 14.73 8.00
CA GLY A 58 -2.29 14.07 6.69
C GLY A 58 -3.06 14.90 5.67
N LYS A 59 -2.75 14.69 4.38
CA LYS A 59 -3.46 15.31 3.25
C LYS A 59 -4.71 14.49 2.90
N PRO A 60 -5.83 15.11 2.54
CA PRO A 60 -7.03 14.37 2.15
C PRO A 60 -6.77 13.54 0.90
N VAL A 61 -7.37 12.35 0.85
CA VAL A 61 -7.31 11.45 -0.31
C VAL A 61 -8.66 11.44 -1.02
N THR A 62 -8.65 11.41 -2.35
CA THR A 62 -9.86 11.23 -3.15
C THR A 62 -10.51 9.88 -2.78
N PRO A 63 -11.79 9.85 -2.35
CA PRO A 63 -12.46 8.61 -1.99
C PRO A 63 -12.43 7.59 -3.12
N PHE A 64 -12.34 6.31 -2.77
CA PHE A 64 -12.28 5.20 -3.71
C PHE A 64 -11.04 5.19 -4.61
N THR A 65 -9.97 5.91 -4.22
CA THR A 65 -8.66 5.74 -4.84
C THR A 65 -8.08 4.39 -4.45
N ALA A 66 -7.67 3.61 -5.45
CA ALA A 66 -7.02 2.32 -5.22
C ALA A 66 -5.51 2.50 -5.13
N PHE A 67 -4.92 1.94 -4.08
CA PHE A 67 -3.47 1.96 -3.86
C PHE A 67 -2.91 0.54 -3.80
N TYR A 68 -1.65 0.39 -4.21
CA TYR A 68 -0.83 -0.75 -3.89
C TYR A 68 -0.26 -0.62 -2.48
N VAL A 69 -0.16 -1.74 -1.76
CA VAL A 69 0.41 -1.77 -0.40
C VAL A 69 1.86 -2.23 -0.45
N TYR A 70 2.79 -1.39 0.02
CA TYR A 70 4.23 -1.66 0.05
C TYR A 70 4.71 -2.20 1.40
N ALA A 71 4.03 -1.82 2.49
CA ALA A 71 4.34 -2.32 3.83
C ALA A 71 3.10 -2.26 4.72
N ARG A 72 3.02 -3.17 5.69
CA ARG A 72 2.06 -3.12 6.80
C ARG A 72 2.83 -3.02 8.11
N ARG A 73 2.40 -2.14 9.01
CA ARG A 73 2.91 -2.03 10.38
C ARG A 73 1.81 -2.44 11.35
N ASP A 74 2.06 -3.51 12.08
CA ASP A 74 1.15 -4.06 13.09
C ASP A 74 1.35 -3.34 14.44
N ASN A 75 1.08 -2.03 14.46
CA ASN A 75 0.96 -1.25 15.68
C ASN A 75 -0.53 -1.00 16.01
N ALA A 76 -0.80 -0.32 17.13
CA ALA A 76 -2.17 -0.14 17.64
C ALA A 76 -3.18 0.42 16.63
N ASP A 77 -2.74 1.30 15.71
CA ASP A 77 -3.61 1.92 14.71
C ASP A 77 -3.64 1.16 13.37
N GLY A 78 -2.66 0.27 13.13
CA GLY A 78 -2.41 -0.40 11.85
C GLY A 78 -2.08 0.57 10.73
N TRP A 79 -0.84 0.60 10.23
CA TRP A 79 -0.46 1.52 9.16
C TRP A 79 -0.05 0.80 7.88
N LEU A 80 -0.45 1.37 6.74
CA LEU A 80 -0.21 0.83 5.41
C LEU A 80 0.63 1.84 4.62
N GLN A 81 1.82 1.45 4.18
CA GLN A 81 2.57 2.24 3.20
C GLN A 81 1.95 1.98 1.83
N VAL A 82 1.58 3.05 1.13
CA VAL A 82 0.80 2.96 -0.09
C VAL A 82 1.44 3.71 -1.25
N GLY A 83 1.12 3.28 -2.47
CA GLY A 83 1.50 3.96 -3.71
C GLY A 83 0.46 3.72 -4.82
N THR A 84 0.29 4.68 -5.72
CA THR A 84 -0.65 4.59 -6.85
C THR A 84 -0.17 3.65 -7.96
N ASP A 85 1.12 3.29 -7.97
CA ASP A 85 1.71 2.33 -8.89
C ASP A 85 2.42 1.17 -8.18
N ARG A 86 2.90 0.21 -8.99
CA ARG A 86 3.65 -0.99 -8.57
C ARG A 86 5.16 -0.89 -8.80
N HIS A 87 5.67 0.26 -9.21
CA HIS A 87 7.05 0.47 -9.68
C HIS A 87 7.95 1.14 -8.63
N GLY A 88 7.55 1.14 -7.36
CA GLY A 88 8.33 1.68 -6.25
C GLY A 88 7.95 3.10 -5.83
N GLY A 89 6.98 3.73 -6.49
CA GLY A 89 6.46 5.04 -6.10
C GLY A 89 5.56 4.93 -4.88
N THR A 90 6.09 5.15 -3.67
CA THR A 90 5.27 5.23 -2.45
C THR A 90 4.82 6.68 -2.20
N ASP A 91 3.51 6.89 -2.09
CA ASP A 91 2.89 8.19 -1.87
C ASP A 91 2.87 8.59 -0.39
N GLY A 92 2.82 7.60 0.52
CA GLY A 92 2.82 7.83 1.96
C GLY A 92 2.22 6.69 2.75
N TRP A 93 1.63 7.03 3.90
CA TRP A 93 1.03 6.09 4.84
C TRP A 93 -0.45 6.38 5.06
N LEU A 94 -1.28 5.34 5.01
CA LEU A 94 -2.68 5.36 5.39
C LEU A 94 -2.89 4.55 6.67
N LYS A 95 -3.85 4.94 7.49
CA LYS A 95 -4.36 4.08 8.57
C LYS A 95 -5.15 2.93 7.94
N ALA A 96 -5.01 1.73 8.49
CA ALA A 96 -5.75 0.56 8.03
C ALA A 96 -7.27 0.78 8.15
N SER A 97 -7.71 1.49 9.21
CA SER A 97 -9.10 1.89 9.42
C SER A 97 -9.69 2.77 8.31
N ASP A 98 -8.83 3.50 7.59
CA ASP A 98 -9.24 4.43 6.52
C ASP A 98 -9.25 3.71 5.15
N THR A 99 -9.15 2.38 5.16
CA THR A 99 -9.02 1.58 3.96
C THR A 99 -9.85 0.31 4.01
N ILE A 100 -10.20 -0.20 2.83
CA ILE A 100 -10.79 -1.52 2.64
C ILE A 100 -9.83 -2.34 1.78
N ASP A 101 -9.53 -3.58 2.19
CA ASP A 101 -8.74 -4.50 1.37
C ASP A 101 -9.44 -4.77 0.02
N TRP A 102 -8.74 -4.50 -1.07
CA TRP A 102 -9.23 -4.70 -2.43
C TRP A 102 -8.51 -5.89 -3.05
N ALA A 103 -9.11 -7.08 -2.95
CA ALA A 103 -8.62 -8.30 -3.57
C ALA A 103 -9.27 -8.62 -4.94
N GLN A 104 -10.15 -7.73 -5.45
CA GLN A 104 -10.97 -8.03 -6.62
C GLN A 104 -10.32 -7.58 -7.93
N GLY A 105 -10.41 -8.44 -8.95
CA GLY A 105 -10.11 -8.10 -10.35
C GLY A 105 -11.38 -8.27 -11.18
N LEU A 106 -11.77 -7.25 -11.93
CA LEU A 106 -12.83 -7.38 -12.93
C LEU A 106 -12.21 -7.97 -14.20
N THR A 107 -12.59 -9.19 -14.55
CA THR A 107 -12.24 -9.79 -15.84
C THR A 107 -13.41 -9.59 -16.80
N VAL A 108 -13.20 -8.81 -17.85
CA VAL A 108 -14.15 -8.72 -18.97
C VAL A 108 -13.82 -9.85 -19.94
N ALA A 109 -14.83 -10.64 -20.31
CA ALA A 109 -14.73 -11.62 -21.37
C ALA A 109 -15.66 -11.20 -22.51
N PHE A 110 -15.12 -11.08 -23.72
CA PHE A 110 -15.94 -10.90 -24.92
C PHE A 110 -16.62 -12.24 -25.24
N ARG A 111 -17.95 -12.23 -25.33
CA ARG A 111 -18.71 -13.37 -25.85
C ARG A 111 -19.01 -13.13 -27.33
N ASN A 112 -18.96 -14.19 -28.13
CA ASN A 112 -19.41 -14.12 -29.53
C ASN A 112 -20.91 -13.76 -29.57
N ALA A 113 -21.27 -12.88 -30.49
CA ALA A 113 -22.65 -12.39 -30.65
C ALA A 113 -23.55 -13.36 -31.44
N GLU A 114 -22.97 -14.37 -32.11
CA GLU A 114 -23.72 -15.38 -32.83
C GLU A 114 -24.59 -16.21 -31.86
N GLY A 115 -25.91 -16.24 -32.12
CA GLY A 115 -26.88 -16.95 -31.29
C GLY A 115 -27.32 -16.23 -30.02
N ALA A 116 -26.89 -14.98 -29.79
CA ALA A 116 -27.43 -14.16 -28.72
C ALA A 116 -28.80 -13.59 -29.14
N ASP A 117 -29.85 -13.91 -28.39
CA ASP A 117 -31.18 -13.33 -28.60
C ASP A 117 -31.12 -11.80 -28.46
N ARG A 118 -31.76 -11.10 -29.40
CA ARG A 118 -31.85 -9.65 -29.35
C ARG A 118 -32.72 -9.26 -28.16
N THR A 119 -32.14 -8.53 -27.22
CA THR A 119 -32.91 -7.94 -26.13
C THR A 119 -33.64 -6.71 -26.64
N LEU A 120 -34.96 -6.68 -26.50
CA LEU A 120 -35.76 -5.47 -26.72
C LEU A 120 -35.74 -4.66 -25.44
N LEU A 121 -35.28 -3.41 -25.53
CA LEU A 121 -35.36 -2.45 -24.44
C LEU A 121 -36.60 -1.59 -24.67
N PHE A 122 -37.63 -1.80 -23.86
CA PHE A 122 -38.84 -1.01 -23.87
C PHE A 122 -38.67 0.23 -22.98
N ARG A 123 -39.33 1.32 -23.36
CA ARG A 123 -39.23 2.59 -22.62
C ARG A 123 -39.97 2.51 -21.28
N ASP A 124 -41.09 1.82 -21.27
CA ASP A 124 -41.99 1.64 -20.13
C ASP A 124 -42.64 0.25 -20.21
N ALA A 125 -43.28 -0.17 -19.11
CA ALA A 125 -43.90 -1.50 -19.01
C ALA A 125 -45.12 -1.69 -19.92
N ASP A 126 -45.70 -0.59 -20.42
CA ASP A 126 -46.88 -0.58 -21.28
C ASP A 126 -46.55 -0.53 -22.78
N SER A 127 -45.25 -0.53 -23.13
CA SER A 127 -44.73 -0.50 -24.51
C SER A 127 -44.78 -1.86 -25.22
#